data_AF-A0AAW1JWR3-F1
#
_entry.id   AF-A0AAW1JWR3-F1
#
_cell.length_a   1.000
_cell.length_b   1.000
_cell.length_c   1.000
_cell.angle_alpha   90.00
_cell.angle_beta   90.00
_cell.angle_gamma   90.00
#
_symmetry.space_group_name_H-M   'P 1'
#
loop_
_entity.id
_entity.type
_entity.pdbx_description
1 polymer ?
#
loop_
_entity_poly.entity_id
_entity_poly.type
_entity_poly.pdbx_seq_one_letter_code
_entity_poly.pdbx_strand_id
1 'polypeptide(L)'
;MSKKLAANVYKVPRTTLVRRILGRNIGKTGHPTVLTAEEERLITETLGIVSHWGSPLTKPNIRDVVKKDLDKQGKQVRIFRDNTQGFDFIDSFIKRNNLSIRLASNIKRSRSVKVVKW
;
A
#
# COMPACT_ATOMS: atom_id res chain seq x y z
N MET A 1 35.76 -12.05 10.80
CA MET A 1 36.11 -10.65 10.48
C MET A 1 35.91 -9.78 11.73
N SER A 2 36.91 -8.98 12.15
CA SER A 2 36.76 -8.12 13.34
C SER A 2 35.75 -6.98 13.09
N LYS A 3 34.96 -6.60 14.11
CA LYS A 3 33.98 -5.49 14.04
C LYS A 3 34.61 -4.17 13.57
N LYS A 4 35.87 -3.93 13.92
CA LYS A 4 36.63 -2.75 13.49
C LYS A 4 37.02 -2.84 12.00
N LEU A 5 37.43 -4.04 11.55
CA LEU A 5 37.75 -4.30 10.16
C LEU A 5 36.50 -4.17 9.27
N ALA A 6 35.36 -4.71 9.70
CA ALA A 6 34.08 -4.56 9.01
C ALA A 6 33.64 -3.09 8.90
N ALA A 7 33.80 -2.29 9.97
CA ALA A 7 33.48 -0.86 9.94
C ALA A 7 34.29 -0.10 8.87
N ASN A 8 35.58 -0.43 8.73
CA ASN A 8 36.47 0.20 7.75
C ASN A 8 36.14 -0.22 6.31
N VAL A 9 35.87 -1.51 6.08
CA VAL A 9 35.55 -2.07 4.76
C VAL A 9 34.21 -1.55 4.26
N TYR A 10 33.16 -1.61 5.09
CA TYR A 10 31.80 -1.26 4.68
C TYR A 10 31.44 0.20 4.91
N LYS A 11 32.35 1.01 5.46
CA LYS A 11 32.12 2.43 5.82
C LYS A 11 30.87 2.63 6.70
N VAL A 12 30.53 1.62 7.51
CA VAL A 12 29.43 1.67 8.48
C VAL A 12 30.03 1.88 9.88
N PRO A 13 29.54 2.82 10.68
CA PRO A 13 30.03 3.01 12.04
C PRO A 13 29.99 1.71 12.87
N ARG A 14 31.06 1.45 13.62
CA ARG A 14 31.17 0.26 14.48
C ARG A 14 29.99 0.13 15.44
N THR A 15 29.46 1.25 15.95
CA THR A 15 28.30 1.29 16.84
C THR A 15 27.03 0.76 16.18
N THR A 16 26.80 1.09 14.91
CA THR A 16 25.68 0.56 14.10
C THR A 16 25.80 -0.95 13.93
N LEU A 17 27.01 -1.46 13.63
CA LEU A 17 27.28 -2.90 13.53
C LEU A 17 27.00 -3.62 14.86
N VAL A 18 27.48 -3.06 15.98
CA VAL A 18 27.24 -3.62 17.32
C VAL A 18 25.76 -3.63 17.66
N ARG A 19 25.03 -2.52 17.40
CA ARG A 19 23.58 -2.47 17.62
C ARG A 19 22.85 -3.56 16.85
N ARG A 20 23.21 -3.76 15.58
CA ARG A 20 22.61 -4.79 14.73
C ARG A 20 22.91 -6.21 15.22
N ILE A 21 24.13 -6.46 15.69
CA ILE A 21 24.53 -7.75 16.31
C ILE A 21 23.76 -8.00 17.61
N LEU A 22 23.53 -6.96 18.42
CA LEU A 22 22.74 -7.03 19.65
C LEU A 22 21.23 -7.08 19.40
N GLY A 23 20.80 -7.28 18.16
CA GLY A 23 19.38 -7.33 17.80
C GLY A 23 18.63 -6.02 17.97
N ARG A 24 19.33 -4.87 17.99
CA ARG A 24 18.70 -3.55 18.02
C ARG A 24 18.47 -3.05 16.61
N ASN A 25 17.34 -2.40 16.37
CA ASN A 25 16.97 -1.77 15.09
C ASN A 25 16.98 -2.76 13.90
N ILE A 26 16.56 -4.01 14.12
CA ILE A 26 16.46 -5.04 13.06
C ILE A 26 15.22 -4.84 12.17
N GLY A 27 14.25 -4.06 12.64
CA GLY A 27 12.99 -3.82 11.95
C GLY A 27 13.16 -3.07 10.62
N LYS A 28 12.07 -3.02 9.86
CA LYS A 28 12.00 -2.27 8.61
C LYS A 28 12.31 -0.79 8.89
N THR A 29 13.20 -0.22 8.10
CA THR A 29 13.58 1.20 8.22
C THR A 29 12.43 2.09 7.75
N GLY A 30 12.18 3.18 8.48
CA GLY A 30 11.13 4.16 8.18
C GLY A 30 9.96 4.11 9.17
N HIS A 31 9.04 5.09 9.04
CA HIS A 31 7.82 5.12 9.83
C HIS A 31 6.92 3.93 9.42
N PRO A 32 6.23 3.26 10.37
CA PRO A 32 5.28 2.20 10.05
C PRO A 32 4.16 2.69 9.12
N THR A 33 3.56 1.75 8.39
CA THR A 33 2.37 2.05 7.58
C THR A 33 1.21 2.43 8.49
N VAL A 34 0.36 3.32 8.00
CA VAL A 34 -0.84 3.76 8.73
C VAL A 34 -1.86 2.63 8.85
N LEU A 35 -2.01 1.86 7.78
CA LEU A 35 -2.84 0.67 7.74
C LEU A 35 -2.04 -0.53 8.24
N THR A 36 -2.72 -1.40 8.97
CA THR A 36 -2.21 -2.73 9.32
C THR A 36 -2.13 -3.61 8.06
N ALA A 37 -1.34 -4.68 8.13
CA ALA A 37 -1.23 -5.62 7.01
C ALA A 37 -2.58 -6.29 6.68
N GLU A 38 -3.43 -6.51 7.69
CA GLU A 38 -4.76 -7.09 7.53
C GLU A 38 -5.71 -6.10 6.84
N GLU A 39 -5.70 -4.83 7.26
CA GLU A 39 -6.47 -3.76 6.63
C GLU A 39 -6.06 -3.57 5.16
N GLU A 40 -4.75 -3.50 4.87
CA GLU A 40 -4.27 -3.39 3.49
C GLU A 40 -4.74 -4.57 2.62
N ARG A 41 -4.72 -5.79 3.17
CA ARG A 41 -5.18 -6.99 2.47
C ARG A 41 -6.68 -6.94 2.16
N LEU A 42 -7.51 -6.59 3.14
CA LEU A 42 -8.97 -6.48 2.96
C LEU A 42 -9.33 -5.41 1.92
N ILE A 43 -8.67 -4.25 1.99
CA ILE A 43 -8.88 -3.18 1.00
C ILE A 43 -8.44 -3.66 -0.38
N THR A 44 -7.31 -4.34 -0.51
CA THR A 44 -6.83 -4.87 -1.80
C THR A 44 -7.79 -5.90 -2.39
N GLU A 45 -8.34 -6.79 -1.57
CA GLU A 45 -9.32 -7.80 -2.00
C GLU A 45 -10.63 -7.16 -2.48
N THR A 46 -11.16 -6.20 -1.72
CA THR A 46 -12.37 -5.45 -2.13
C THR A 46 -12.16 -4.69 -3.44
N LEU A 47 -11.01 -4.05 -3.65
CA LEU A 47 -10.65 -3.42 -4.92
C LEU A 47 -10.58 -4.44 -6.06
N GLY A 48 -10.06 -5.64 -5.80
CA GLY A 48 -10.01 -6.76 -6.75
C GLY A 48 -11.40 -7.20 -7.21
N ILE A 49 -12.34 -7.34 -6.27
CA ILE A 49 -13.75 -7.70 -6.57
C ILE A 49 -14.42 -6.60 -7.40
N VAL A 50 -14.26 -5.33 -7.01
CA VAL A 50 -14.84 -4.18 -7.72
C VAL A 50 -14.26 -4.04 -9.13
N SER A 51 -12.96 -4.29 -9.29
CA SER A 51 -12.29 -4.34 -10.60
C SER A 51 -12.79 -5.52 -11.44
N HIS A 52 -13.02 -6.69 -10.84
CA HIS A 52 -13.64 -7.83 -11.52
C HIS A 52 -15.06 -7.48 -12.01
N TRP A 53 -15.77 -6.64 -11.26
CA TRP A 53 -17.07 -6.13 -11.66
C TRP A 53 -17.01 -5.12 -12.81
N GLY A 54 -15.82 -4.75 -13.28
CA GLY A 54 -15.64 -3.85 -14.42
C GLY A 54 -15.77 -2.38 -14.05
N SER A 55 -15.73 -2.03 -12.77
CA SER A 55 -15.70 -0.63 -12.35
C SER A 55 -14.31 -0.04 -12.60
N PRO A 56 -14.21 1.14 -13.25
CA PRO A 56 -12.94 1.83 -13.42
C PRO A 56 -12.50 2.41 -12.07
N LEU A 57 -11.47 1.81 -11.46
CA LEU A 57 -10.87 2.31 -10.22
C LEU A 57 -9.71 3.25 -10.55
N THR A 58 -9.84 4.51 -10.11
CA THR A 58 -8.78 5.51 -10.20
C THR A 58 -8.10 5.73 -8.84
N LYS A 59 -6.93 6.39 -8.82
CA LYS A 59 -6.24 6.72 -7.56
C LYS A 59 -7.14 7.50 -6.57
N PRO A 60 -7.93 8.52 -7.01
CA PRO A 60 -8.95 9.13 -6.17
C PRO A 60 -9.94 8.15 -5.54
N ASN A 61 -10.46 7.17 -6.28
CA ASN A 61 -11.38 6.18 -5.73
C ASN A 61 -10.72 5.36 -4.61
N ILE A 62 -9.45 4.96 -4.80
CA ILE A 62 -8.71 4.21 -3.78
C ILE A 62 -8.52 5.08 -2.53
N ARG A 63 -8.17 6.36 -2.71
CA ARG A 63 -8.07 7.35 -1.62
C ARG A 63 -9.36 7.45 -0.82
N ASP A 64 -10.51 7.54 -1.51
CA ASP A 64 -11.81 7.63 -0.87
C ASP A 64 -12.19 6.35 -0.12
N VAL A 65 -11.82 5.18 -0.65
CA VAL A 65 -12.03 3.90 0.05
C VAL A 65 -11.24 3.85 1.35
N VAL A 66 -9.95 4.20 1.32
CA VAL A 66 -9.11 4.21 2.53
C VAL A 66 -9.61 5.25 3.54
N LYS A 67 -10.00 6.45 3.09
CA LYS A 67 -10.60 7.46 3.96
C LYS A 67 -11.88 6.93 4.64
N LYS A 68 -12.81 6.37 3.86
CA LYS A 68 -14.06 5.82 4.40
C LYS A 68 -13.82 4.69 5.40
N ASP A 69 -12.80 3.87 5.17
CA ASP A 69 -12.41 2.81 6.09
C ASP A 69 -11.92 3.38 7.43
N LEU A 70 -11.01 4.36 7.40
CA LEU A 70 -10.53 5.05 8.61
C LEU A 70 -11.65 5.77 9.36
N ASP A 71 -12.54 6.46 8.64
CA ASP A 71 -13.67 7.19 9.22
C ASP A 71 -14.67 6.23 9.89
N LYS A 72 -14.97 5.09 9.25
CA LYS A 72 -15.83 4.03 9.84
C LYS A 72 -15.23 3.44 11.11
N GLN A 73 -13.91 3.32 11.18
CA GLN A 73 -13.20 2.84 12.36
C GLN A 73 -13.05 3.91 13.45
N GLY A 74 -13.42 5.16 13.18
CA GLY A 74 -13.18 6.29 14.09
C GLY A 74 -11.70 6.60 14.31
N LYS A 75 -10.80 6.12 13.43
CA LYS A 75 -9.36 6.34 13.55
C LYS A 75 -9.01 7.70 12.96
N GLN A 76 -8.40 8.58 13.77
CA GLN A 76 -7.84 9.84 13.31
C GLN A 76 -6.31 9.73 13.17
N VAL A 77 -5.83 9.91 11.94
CA VAL A 77 -4.41 9.82 11.63
C VAL A 77 -3.84 11.22 11.55
N ARG A 78 -3.00 11.61 12.51
CA ARG A 78 -2.46 12.98 12.64
C ARG A 78 -1.72 13.50 11.43
N ILE A 79 -1.10 12.61 10.64
CA ILE A 79 -0.36 12.99 9.42
C ILE A 79 -1.28 13.26 8.22
N PHE A 80 -2.57 12.90 8.30
CA PHE A 80 -3.55 13.15 7.26
C PHE A 80 -4.41 14.36 7.61
N ARG A 81 -4.59 15.27 6.65
CA ARG A 81 -5.55 16.36 6.79
C ARG A 81 -6.95 15.79 6.51
N ASP A 82 -7.85 15.91 7.48
CA ASP A 82 -9.23 15.41 7.41
C ASP A 82 -9.32 13.92 7.00
N ASN A 83 -8.46 13.09 7.59
CA ASN A 83 -8.30 11.66 7.28
C ASN A 83 -8.09 11.35 5.78
N THR A 84 -7.67 12.35 5.01
CA THR A 84 -7.51 12.25 3.57
C THR A 84 -6.02 12.11 3.24
N GLN A 85 -5.63 10.96 2.68
CA GLN A 85 -4.22 10.64 2.43
C GLN A 85 -3.66 11.45 1.25
N GLY A 86 -2.34 11.64 1.17
CA GLY A 86 -1.71 12.19 -0.05
C GLY A 86 -1.66 11.16 -1.19
N PHE A 87 -1.45 11.61 -2.43
CA PHE A 87 -1.27 10.68 -3.56
C PHE A 87 -0.01 9.81 -3.42
N ASP A 88 1.05 10.30 -2.77
CA ASP A 88 2.25 9.52 -2.48
C ASP A 88 1.97 8.29 -1.61
N PHE A 89 1.01 8.41 -0.69
CA PHE A 89 0.54 7.28 0.11
C PHE A 89 -0.14 6.24 -0.78
N ILE A 90 -0.98 6.68 -1.71
CA ILE A 90 -1.71 5.81 -2.64
C ILE A 90 -0.74 5.10 -3.59
N ASP A 91 0.25 5.80 -4.12
CA ASP A 91 1.26 5.22 -4.99
C ASP A 91 2.10 4.18 -4.25
N SER A 92 2.46 4.48 -3.00
CA SER A 92 3.14 3.52 -2.13
C SER A 92 2.25 2.32 -1.79
N PHE A 93 0.95 2.53 -1.55
CA PHE A 93 -0.03 1.47 -1.28
C PHE A 93 -0.18 0.53 -2.48
N ILE A 94 -0.34 1.08 -3.69
CA ILE A 94 -0.42 0.34 -4.95
C ILE A 94 0.85 -0.51 -5.14
N LYS A 95 2.02 0.11 -4.93
CA LYS A 95 3.31 -0.57 -5.07
C LYS A 95 3.53 -1.68 -4.04
N ARG A 96 3.09 -1.48 -2.78
CA ARG A 96 3.20 -2.51 -1.72
C ARG A 96 2.29 -3.70 -1.97
N ASN A 97 1.10 -3.46 -2.53
CA ASN A 97 0.07 -4.47 -2.74
C ASN A 97 0.06 -5.05 -4.16
N ASN A 98 1.10 -4.77 -4.97
CA ASN A 98 1.24 -5.24 -6.35
C ASN A 98 0.00 -4.97 -7.22
N LEU A 99 -0.66 -3.83 -6.98
CA LEU A 99 -1.80 -3.41 -7.78
C LEU A 99 -1.31 -2.79 -9.10
N SER A 100 -2.00 -3.09 -10.19
CA SER A 100 -1.72 -2.48 -11.50
C SER A 100 -2.90 -1.64 -11.96
N ILE A 101 -2.61 -0.57 -12.70
CA ILE A 101 -3.64 0.20 -13.40
C ILE A 101 -4.11 -0.66 -14.56
N ARG A 102 -5.37 -1.08 -14.51
CA ARG A 102 -5.96 -1.89 -15.58
C ARG A 102 -6.24 -1.01 -16.79
N LEU A 103 -5.67 -1.39 -17.94
CA LEU A 103 -6.04 -0.80 -19.23
C LEU A 103 -7.49 -1.15 -19.55
N ALA A 104 -8.18 -0.23 -20.23
CA ALA A 104 -9.53 -0.48 -20.71
C ALA A 104 -9.55 -1.79 -21.51
N SER A 105 -10.43 -2.71 -21.11
CA SER A 105 -10.60 -4.01 -21.75
C SER A 105 -12.08 -4.21 -22.02
N ASN A 106 -12.40 -4.92 -23.10
CA ASN A 106 -13.79 -5.21 -23.44
C ASN A 106 -14.50 -5.88 -22.25
N ILE A 107 -15.74 -5.46 -22.03
CA ILE A 107 -16.60 -6.06 -21.02
C ILE A 107 -16.74 -7.55 -21.34
N LYS A 108 -16.61 -8.40 -20.32
CA LYS A 108 -16.76 -9.86 -20.49
C LYS A 108 -18.11 -10.17 -21.15
N ARG A 109 -18.12 -11.12 -22.09
CA ARG A 109 -19.33 -11.52 -22.84
C ARG A 109 -20.49 -11.95 -21.93
N SER A 110 -20.20 -12.54 -20.77
CA SER A 110 -21.22 -12.89 -19.75
C SER A 110 -21.93 -11.68 -19.13
N ARG A 111 -21.35 -10.48 -19.26
CA ARG A 111 -21.89 -9.21 -18.77
C ARG A 111 -22.32 -8.27 -19.90
N SER A 112 -22.02 -8.62 -21.15
CA SER A 112 -22.49 -7.88 -22.31
C SER A 112 -23.98 -8.17 -22.50
N VAL A 113 -24.82 -7.18 -22.22
CA VAL A 113 -26.24 -7.26 -22.60
C VAL A 113 -26.30 -7.30 -24.12
N LYS A 114 -26.88 -8.37 -24.69
CA LYS A 114 -27.29 -8.38 -26.10
C LYS A 114 -28.47 -7.42 -26.25
N VAL A 115 -28.21 -6.13 -26.41
CA VAL A 115 -29.25 -5.22 -26.88
C VAL A 115 -29.34 -5.42 -28.39
N VAL A 116 -30.24 -6.30 -28.81
CA VAL A 116 -30.68 -6.37 -30.21
C VAL A 116 -31.54 -5.12 -30.43
N LYS A 117 -30.97 -4.12 -31.11
CA LYS A 117 -31.75 -3.01 -31.67
C LYS A 117 -32.29 -3.46 -33.02
N TRP A 118 -33.62 -3.41 -33.16
CA TRP A 118 -34.33 -3.42 -34.44
C TRP A 118 -34.09 -2.09 -35.16
#